data_AF-A0AAD9N5M4-F1
#
_entry.id   AF-A0AAD9N5M4-F1
#
_cell.length_a   1.000
_cell.length_b   1.000
_cell.length_c   1.000
_cell.angle_alpha   90.00
_cell.angle_beta   90.00
_cell.angle_gamma   90.00
#
_symmetry.space_group_name_H-M   'P 1'
#
loop_
_entity.id
_entity.type
_entity.pdbx_description
1 polymer ?
#
loop_
_entity_poly.entity_id
_entity_poly.type
_entity_poly.pdbx_seq_one_letter_code
_entity_poly.pdbx_strand_id
1 'polypeptide(L)' 'MFMSPTDPEEVSRIITSLKPNNIFGHGGVSSKLLKTLKPAICEPISIVINKSLGTNMKIPKLYPFTNPKKKN' A
#
# COMPACT_ATOMS: atom_id res chain seq x y z
N MET A 1 -5.25 -16.26 -15.39
CA MET A 1 -5.88 -15.63 -14.22
C MET A 1 -6.44 -14.30 -14.68
N PHE A 2 -7.77 -14.11 -14.66
CA PHE A 2 -8.38 -12.81 -14.94
C PHE A 2 -8.50 -12.05 -13.62
N MET A 3 -7.98 -10.83 -13.56
CA MET A 3 -8.12 -9.93 -12.42
C MET A 3 -9.18 -8.90 -12.75
N SER A 4 -10.18 -8.74 -11.87
CA SER A 4 -11.18 -7.68 -11.98
C SER A 4 -10.75 -6.45 -11.19
N PRO A 5 -11.19 -5.24 -11.57
CA PRO A 5 -11.07 -4.06 -10.73
C PRO A 5 -11.65 -4.29 -9.33
N THR A 6 -11.03 -3.67 -8.32
CA THR A 6 -11.46 -3.67 -6.92
C THR A 6 -12.12 -2.34 -6.55
N ASP A 7 -12.85 -2.33 -5.43
CA ASP A 7 -13.53 -1.15 -4.90
C ASP A 7 -13.05 -0.81 -3.46
N PRO A 8 -13.26 0.43 -2.98
CA PRO A 8 -12.83 0.83 -1.64
C PRO A 8 -13.40 -0.03 -0.49
N GLU A 9 -14.56 -0.65 -0.68
CA GLU A 9 -15.24 -1.46 0.33
C GLU A 9 -14.65 -2.87 0.42
N GLU A 10 -14.25 -3.46 -0.70
CA GLU A 10 -13.38 -4.65 -0.72
C GLU A 10 -12.05 -4.39 0.01
N VAL A 11 -11.37 -3.28 -0.29
CA VAL A 11 -10.12 -2.89 0.40
C VAL A 11 -10.36 -2.70 1.90
N SER A 12 -11.47 -2.05 2.28
CA SER A 12 -11.87 -1.87 3.69
C SER A 12 -12.07 -3.19 4.42
N ARG A 13 -12.70 -4.18 3.78
CA ARG A 13 -12.91 -5.53 4.33
C ARG A 13 -11.57 -6.23 4.56
N ILE A 14 -10.65 -6.15 3.60
CA ILE A 14 -9.30 -6.72 3.72
C ILE A 14 -8.52 -6.06 4.86
N ILE A 15 -8.49 -4.74 4.95
CA ILE A 15 -7.80 -4.04 6.05
C ILE A 15 -8.38 -4.44 7.41
N THR A 16 -9.70 -4.61 7.48
CA THR A 16 -10.39 -5.02 8.72
C THR A 16 -10.04 -6.45 9.12
N SER A 17 -9.92 -7.37 8.14
CA SER A 17 -9.59 -8.77 8.37
C SER A 17 -8.13 -9.03 8.73
N LEU A 18 -7.23 -8.04 8.53
CA LEU A 18 -5.83 -8.16 8.96
C LEU A 18 -5.74 -8.51 10.45
N LYS A 19 -5.01 -9.58 10.76
CA LYS A 19 -4.74 -9.98 12.14
C LYS A 19 -4.10 -8.80 12.88
N PRO A 20 -4.60 -8.41 14.06
CA PRO A 20 -3.97 -7.37 14.85
C PRO A 20 -2.54 -7.81 15.18
N ASN A 21 -1.56 -7.07 14.69
CA ASN A 21 -0.17 -7.30 15.01
C ASN A 21 0.52 -5.97 15.27
N ASN A 22 1.18 -5.89 16.42
CA ASN A 22 2.05 -4.76 16.75
C ASN A 22 3.44 -4.92 16.14
N ILE A 23 3.72 -6.09 15.55
CA ILE A 23 4.98 -6.39 14.89
C ILE A 23 4.97 -5.71 13.52
N PHE A 24 5.99 -4.90 13.28
CA PHE A 24 6.23 -4.26 12.01
C PHE A 24 6.93 -5.25 11.08
N GLY A 25 6.44 -5.41 9.85
CA GLY A 25 7.25 -6.02 8.79
C GLY A 25 8.46 -5.14 8.46
N HIS A 26 9.23 -5.51 7.43
CA HIS A 26 10.45 -4.81 7.04
C HIS A 26 10.28 -3.29 6.76
N GLY A 27 9.04 -2.83 6.53
CA GLY A 27 8.68 -1.44 6.22
C GLY A 27 8.04 -0.62 7.35
N GLY A 28 7.99 -1.09 8.61
CA GLY A 28 7.57 -0.23 9.73
C GLY A 28 6.07 0.07 9.85
N VAL A 29 5.20 -0.59 9.05
CA VAL A 29 3.74 -0.36 9.09
C VAL A 29 3.06 -1.51 9.84
N SER A 30 2.29 -1.17 10.88
CA SER A 30 1.50 -2.14 11.64
C SER A 30 0.08 -2.27 11.09
N SER A 31 -0.56 -3.42 11.31
CA SER A 31 -1.98 -3.60 10.97
C SER A 31 -2.88 -2.64 11.75
N LYS A 32 -2.44 -2.21 12.95
CA LYS A 32 -3.16 -1.22 13.76
C LYS A 32 -3.17 0.14 13.06
N LEU A 33 -2.02 0.57 12.53
CA LEU A 33 -1.93 1.81 11.75
C LEU A 33 -2.80 1.75 10.50
N LEU A 34 -2.77 0.63 9.75
CA LEU A 34 -3.62 0.46 8.57
C LEU A 34 -5.11 0.56 8.91
N LYS A 35 -5.55 -0.05 10.02
CA LYS A 35 -6.94 0.04 10.50
C LYS A 35 -7.33 1.47 10.88
N THR A 36 -6.42 2.23 11.50
CA THR A 36 -6.65 3.64 11.83
C THR A 36 -6.74 4.51 10.57
N LEU A 37 -5.86 4.29 9.59
CA LEU A 37 -5.83 5.06 8.35
C LEU A 37 -6.88 4.63 7.34
N LYS A 38 -7.56 3.50 7.56
CA LYS A 38 -8.56 2.89 6.66
C LYS A 38 -9.48 3.91 5.97
N PRO A 39 -10.13 4.87 6.67
CA PRO A 39 -11.04 5.82 6.02
C PRO A 39 -10.36 6.70 4.95
N ALA A 40 -9.06 6.95 5.07
CA ALA A 40 -8.31 7.79 4.15
C ALA A 40 -7.58 7.00 3.05
N ILE A 41 -7.32 5.71 3.26
CA ILE A 41 -6.46 4.92 2.34
C ILE A 41 -7.22 3.96 1.43
N CYS A 42 -8.48 3.62 1.71
CA CYS A 42 -9.23 2.66 0.89
C CYS A 42 -9.38 3.11 -0.57
N GLU A 43 -9.75 4.38 -0.78
CA GLU A 43 -9.93 4.96 -2.12
C GLU A 43 -8.61 5.09 -2.92
N PRO A 44 -7.51 5.65 -2.38
CA PRO A 44 -6.26 5.70 -3.14
C PRO A 44 -5.69 4.30 -3.42
N ILE A 45 -5.87 3.33 -2.53
CA ILE A 45 -5.44 1.94 -2.77
C ILE A 45 -6.23 1.31 -3.93
N SER A 46 -7.56 1.44 -3.95
CA SER A 46 -8.37 0.88 -5.03
C SER A 46 -8.02 1.50 -6.39
N ILE A 47 -7.77 2.82 -6.43
CA ILE A 47 -7.30 3.51 -7.65
C ILE A 47 -5.95 2.96 -8.13
N VAL A 48 -4.98 2.80 -7.22
CA VAL A 48 -3.64 2.27 -7.58
C VAL A 48 -3.74 0.85 -8.12
N ILE A 49 -4.51 -0.03 -7.47
CA ILE A 49 -4.72 -1.41 -7.91
C ILE A 49 -5.38 -1.41 -9.30
N ASN A 50 -6.48 -0.68 -9.48
CA ASN A 50 -7.21 -0.65 -10.76
C ASN A 50 -6.36 -0.09 -11.90
N LYS A 51 -5.55 0.95 -11.64
CA LYS A 51 -4.61 1.48 -12.63
C LYS A 51 -3.52 0.47 -13.00
N SER A 52 -3.05 -0.32 -12.05
CA SER A 52 -2.05 -1.37 -12.31
C SER A 52 -2.60 -2.51 -13.16
N LEU A 53 -3.91 -2.75 -13.12
CA LEU A 53 -4.59 -3.75 -13.96
C LEU A 53 -4.83 -3.26 -15.40
N GLY A 54 -5.09 -1.95 -15.56
CA GLY A 54 -5.49 -1.37 -16.84
C GLY A 54 -4.36 -0.85 -17.73
N THR A 55 -3.13 -0.75 -17.22
CA THR A 55 -2.01 -0.16 -17.99
C THR A 55 -0.70 -0.91 -17.76
N ASN A 56 0.16 -0.94 -18.79
CA ASN A 56 1.60 -1.23 -18.67
C ASN A 56 2.25 -0.18 -17.76
N MET A 57 1.98 -0.27 -16.47
CA MET A 57 2.40 0.70 -15.48
C MET A 57 3.92 0.66 -15.42
N LYS A 58 4.59 1.63 -16.05
CA LYS A 58 6.00 1.91 -15.79
C LYS A 58 6.07 2.34 -14.34
N ILE A 59 6.38 1.40 -13.46
CA ILE A 59 6.69 1.66 -12.06
C ILE A 59 7.69 2.82 -12.05
N PRO A 60 7.37 3.97 -11.44
CA PRO A 60 8.33 5.06 -11.34
C PRO A 60 9.56 4.49 -10.65
N LYS A 61 10.73 4.59 -11.28
CA LYS A 61 11.99 4.19 -10.63
C LYS A 61 12.08 5.00 -9.34
N LEU A 62 11.83 4.33 -8.21
CA LEU A 62 12.10 4.89 -6.90
C LEU A 62 13.60 5.17 -6.88
N TYR A 63 13.95 6.45 -6.99
CA TYR A 63 15.33 6.86 -6.81
C TYR A 63 15.74 6.38 -5.40
N PRO A 64 16.86 5.66 -5.27
CA PRO A 64 17.34 5.30 -3.95
C PRO A 64 17.53 6.60 -3.17
N PHE A 65 16.96 6.66 -1.96
CA PHE A 65 17.34 7.68 -0.99
C PHE A 65 18.80 7.39 -0.61
N THR A 66 19.74 7.85 -1.43
CA THR A 66 21.15 7.86 -1.08
C THR A 66 21.30 8.85 0.06
N ASN A 67 21.60 8.32 1.24
CA ASN A 67 21.85 9.08 2.45
C ASN A 67 22.85 10.21 2.17
N PRO A 68 22.51 11.50 2.38
CA PRO A 68 23.46 12.57 2.14
C PRO A 68 24.50 12.58 3.27
N LYS A 69 25.70 12.09 2.92
CA LYS A 69 27.02 12.40 3.49
C LYS A 69 27.42 11.71 4.81
N LYS A 70 28.56 11.01 4.73
CA LYS A 70 29.64 11.17 5.71
C LYS A 70 30.88 11.64 4.95
N LYS A 71 31.20 12.94 5.07
CA LYS A 71 32.50 13.50 4.70
C LYS A 71 33.53 12.96 5.68
N ASN A 72 34.60 12.35 5.18
CA ASN A 72 35.90 12.31 5.85
C ASN A 72 36.92 12.88 4.87
#